data_AF-A0A1G9LHI5-F1
#
_entry.id   AF-A0A1G9LHI5-F1
#
_cell.length_a   1.000
_cell.length_b   1.000
_cell.length_c   1.000
_cell.angle_alpha   90.00
_cell.angle_beta   90.00
_cell.angle_gamma   90.00
#
_symmetry.space_group_name_H-M   'P 1'
#
loop_
_entity.id
_entity.type
_entity.pdbx_description
1 polymer ?
#
loop_
_entity_poly.entity_id
_entity_poly.type
_entity_poly.pdbx_seq_one_letter_code
_entity_poly.pdbx_strand_id
1 'polypeptide(L)'
;MVAKISDFSAAEFGAGPLEEAPFPQAANETAATHAKTTKSPLRMAVTLSVLLQNSARVSCADVTRYRDICTELAHQISAGTLHPGDELPGVRELAQQWHTTASTVSRAQRQLADAGVLELADRRRARVASGAALAARRFLQVDSVLTLAGSDDPALDLLTGALDGRLRIVTREGSVAGLNAVRQGHADGAAIHLLHHTGVYNAPFALGMLRGLEPHLIHLWRREQGLIVPPGNPRRITGIADLAERRIASRRPGTGTRILLDRLLLADGHDPDGLRGPQVNTHLEVALAVATGTVDAGLGVRSAATDLDLEFIPLTWEDFDIGLAGHALDPAAHLIAALRKPTLRSRISALGGYDTSRSGEITKLPATDPTNGHVPGRGHRRQAG
;
A
#
# COMPACT_ATOMS: atom_id res chain seq x y z
N MET A 1 -56.70 0.62 7.28
CA MET A 1 -57.89 -0.24 7.25
C MET A 1 -57.96 -0.84 5.85
N VAL A 2 -57.65 -2.14 5.74
CA VAL A 2 -58.11 -3.15 4.75
C VAL A 2 -57.82 -2.86 3.26
N ALA A 3 -57.16 -3.70 2.44
CA ALA A 3 -57.03 -5.16 2.46
C ALA A 3 -55.73 -5.68 1.80
N LYS A 4 -55.23 -6.78 2.36
CA LYS A 4 -54.43 -7.83 1.72
C LYS A 4 -55.30 -8.65 0.77
N ILE A 5 -54.65 -9.43 -0.12
CA ILE A 5 -54.94 -10.79 -0.63
C ILE A 5 -54.21 -10.88 -1.98
N SER A 6 -53.41 -11.88 -2.37
CA SER A 6 -52.86 -13.08 -1.74
C SER A 6 -51.88 -13.74 -2.73
N ASP A 7 -50.85 -14.36 -2.17
CA ASP A 7 -50.10 -15.56 -2.59
C ASP A 7 -50.32 -16.19 -3.98
N PHE A 8 -49.20 -16.41 -4.68
CA PHE A 8 -48.97 -17.60 -5.51
C PHE A 8 -47.60 -18.21 -5.19
N SER A 9 -47.60 -19.53 -5.04
CA SER A 9 -46.53 -20.38 -4.53
C SER A 9 -45.64 -20.95 -5.64
N ALA A 10 -44.34 -21.04 -5.31
CA ALA A 10 -43.32 -22.03 -5.68
C ALA A 10 -43.03 -22.35 -7.17
N ALA A 11 -41.79 -22.06 -7.58
CA ALA A 11 -41.02 -22.96 -8.43
C ALA A 11 -39.51 -22.78 -8.14
N GLU A 12 -38.84 -23.91 -8.01
CA GLU A 12 -37.44 -24.12 -7.65
C GLU A 12 -36.47 -23.48 -8.64
N PHE A 13 -35.42 -22.82 -8.16
CA PHE A 13 -34.19 -22.61 -8.94
C PHE A 13 -32.99 -23.02 -8.10
N GLY A 14 -32.43 -24.17 -8.47
CA GLY A 14 -31.21 -24.72 -7.91
C GLY A 14 -30.01 -23.81 -8.18
N ALA A 15 -29.21 -23.63 -7.13
CA ALA A 15 -27.87 -23.08 -7.22
C ALA A 15 -26.95 -24.07 -7.94
N GLY A 16 -26.61 -23.77 -9.19
CA GLY A 16 -25.49 -24.38 -9.90
C GLY A 16 -24.23 -23.50 -9.75
N PRO A 17 -23.03 -24.07 -9.58
CA PRO A 17 -21.80 -23.31 -9.44
C PRO A 17 -21.43 -22.61 -10.75
N LEU A 18 -20.97 -21.35 -10.65
CA LEU A 18 -20.45 -20.57 -11.76
C LEU A 18 -19.11 -21.16 -12.22
N GLU A 19 -19.13 -21.70 -13.43
CA GLU A 19 -17.99 -22.28 -14.14
C GLU A 19 -17.11 -21.15 -14.69
N GLU A 20 -15.81 -21.17 -14.35
CA GLU A 20 -14.81 -20.24 -14.85
C GLU A 20 -14.62 -20.42 -16.37
N ALA A 21 -14.83 -19.36 -17.15
CA ALA A 21 -14.58 -19.36 -18.59
C ALA A 21 -13.06 -19.37 -18.88
N PRO A 22 -12.56 -20.22 -19.80
CA PRO A 22 -11.13 -20.33 -20.08
C PRO A 22 -10.62 -19.23 -21.03
N PHE A 23 -9.42 -18.73 -20.74
CA PHE A 23 -8.63 -17.86 -21.62
C PHE A 23 -8.32 -18.53 -22.97
N PRO A 24 -8.31 -17.80 -24.09
CA PRO A 24 -7.99 -18.37 -25.39
C PRO A 24 -6.49 -18.73 -25.51
N GLN A 25 -6.22 -19.99 -25.86
CA GLN A 25 -4.90 -20.52 -26.19
C GLN A 25 -4.46 -20.05 -27.58
N ALA A 26 -3.23 -19.54 -27.67
CA ALA A 26 -2.58 -19.23 -28.94
C ALA A 26 -2.18 -20.52 -29.68
N ALA A 27 -2.54 -20.59 -30.96
CA ALA A 27 -2.25 -21.69 -31.86
C ALA A 27 -0.74 -21.82 -32.16
N ASN A 28 -0.36 -23.08 -32.38
CA ASN A 28 0.99 -23.55 -32.64
C ASN A 28 1.16 -23.71 -34.16
N GLU A 29 2.13 -23.05 -34.78
CA GLU A 29 2.61 -23.41 -36.12
C GLU A 29 4.14 -23.57 -36.12
N THR A 30 4.56 -24.77 -36.50
CA THR A 30 5.92 -25.23 -36.72
C THR A 30 6.44 -24.85 -38.11
N ALA A 31 7.60 -24.19 -38.17
CA ALA A 31 8.62 -24.44 -39.19
C ALA A 31 10.01 -23.97 -38.72
N ALA A 32 10.98 -24.89 -38.75
CA ALA A 32 12.41 -24.69 -38.45
C ALA A 32 13.04 -23.64 -39.38
N THR A 33 14.15 -22.94 -39.10
CA THR A 33 15.46 -23.40 -38.63
C THR A 33 16.36 -22.16 -38.47
N HIS A 34 16.98 -21.91 -37.30
CA HIS A 34 18.38 -21.44 -37.11
C HIS A 34 18.59 -20.94 -35.67
N ALA A 35 19.46 -21.65 -34.96
CA ALA A 35 19.74 -21.47 -33.55
C ALA A 35 20.55 -20.20 -33.25
N LYS A 36 20.03 -19.36 -32.34
CA LYS A 36 20.82 -18.55 -31.39
C LYS A 36 20.08 -18.56 -30.05
N THR A 37 20.74 -19.12 -29.04
CA THR A 37 20.25 -19.35 -27.69
C THR A 37 20.05 -18.03 -26.93
N THR A 38 18.81 -17.55 -26.86
CA THR A 38 18.37 -16.52 -25.91
C THR A 38 17.62 -17.20 -24.76
N LYS A 39 18.02 -16.90 -23.52
CA LYS A 39 17.40 -17.45 -22.30
C LYS A 39 15.96 -16.94 -22.20
N SER A 40 15.02 -17.87 -22.03
CA SER A 40 13.57 -17.61 -21.95
C SER A 40 13.18 -16.78 -20.70
N PRO A 41 12.21 -15.85 -20.81
CA PRO A 41 11.75 -14.99 -19.72
C PRO A 41 10.94 -15.72 -18.64
N LEU A 42 10.49 -16.95 -18.87
CA LEU A 42 9.69 -17.71 -17.89
C LEU A 42 10.51 -18.21 -16.69
N ARG A 43 11.83 -18.34 -16.80
CA ARG A 43 12.67 -18.79 -15.68
C ARG A 43 12.97 -17.70 -14.64
N MET A 44 12.90 -16.40 -14.99
CA MET A 44 13.13 -15.31 -14.02
C MET A 44 11.93 -15.02 -13.13
N ALA A 45 10.70 -15.22 -13.62
CA ALA A 45 9.46 -14.99 -12.85
C ALA A 45 9.35 -15.96 -11.66
N VAL A 46 9.79 -17.21 -11.83
CA VAL A 46 9.80 -18.22 -10.76
C VAL A 46 10.86 -17.90 -9.70
N THR A 47 12.04 -17.39 -10.10
CA THR A 47 13.13 -17.11 -9.15
C THR A 47 12.82 -15.93 -8.23
N LEU A 48 12.11 -14.90 -8.71
CA LEU A 48 11.74 -13.75 -7.87
C LEU A 48 10.59 -14.07 -6.90
N SER A 49 9.62 -14.89 -7.33
CA SER A 49 8.53 -15.35 -6.45
C SER A 49 9.06 -16.25 -5.31
N VAL A 50 10.05 -17.10 -5.60
CA VAL A 50 10.70 -17.97 -4.59
C VAL A 50 11.63 -17.19 -3.65
N LEU A 51 12.29 -16.12 -4.12
CA LEU A 51 13.14 -15.27 -3.27
C LEU A 51 12.32 -14.37 -2.32
N LEU A 52 11.12 -13.95 -2.71
CA LEU A 52 10.21 -13.18 -1.84
C LEU A 52 9.54 -14.06 -0.77
N GLN A 53 9.36 -15.36 -1.04
CA GLN A 53 8.77 -16.32 -0.08
C GLN A 53 9.70 -16.71 1.08
N ASN A 54 11.00 -16.42 1.01
CA ASN A 54 11.98 -16.77 2.04
C ASN A 54 12.47 -15.60 2.90
N SER A 55 11.72 -14.51 2.94
CA SER A 55 11.98 -13.40 3.86
C SER A 55 11.62 -13.83 5.28
N ALA A 56 12.61 -13.89 6.16
CA ALA A 56 12.43 -14.23 7.57
C ALA A 56 11.27 -13.39 8.16
N ARG A 57 10.19 -14.08 8.56
CA ARG A 57 9.11 -13.47 9.34
C ARG A 57 9.74 -12.96 10.63
N VAL A 58 9.96 -11.65 10.73
CA VAL A 58 10.19 -11.03 12.03
C VAL A 58 8.95 -11.31 12.86
N SER A 59 9.12 -12.05 13.96
CA SER A 59 8.08 -12.35 14.93
C SER A 59 7.44 -11.04 15.40
N CYS A 60 6.18 -10.81 15.01
CA CYS A 60 5.38 -9.67 15.45
C CYS A 60 5.28 -9.60 16.99
N ALA A 61 5.38 -10.75 17.66
CA ALA A 61 5.29 -10.87 19.11
C ALA A 61 6.47 -10.20 19.82
N ASP A 62 7.70 -10.35 19.32
CA ASP A 62 8.88 -9.74 19.93
C ASP A 62 8.93 -8.23 19.70
N VAL A 63 8.42 -7.77 18.55
CA VAL A 63 8.28 -6.33 18.25
C VAL A 63 7.24 -5.66 19.16
N THR A 64 6.21 -6.41 19.57
CA THR A 64 5.14 -5.87 20.41
C THR A 64 5.58 -5.76 21.88
N ARG A 65 6.31 -6.76 22.40
CA ARG A 65 6.53 -6.88 23.85
C ARG A 65 7.49 -5.86 24.46
N TYR A 66 8.55 -5.45 23.75
CA TYR A 66 9.40 -4.36 24.26
C TYR A 66 8.67 -3.01 24.23
N ARG A 67 7.75 -2.81 23.29
CA ARG A 67 6.93 -1.59 23.21
C ARG A 67 5.93 -1.52 24.35
N ASP A 68 5.30 -2.63 24.70
CA ASP A 68 4.38 -2.69 25.86
C ASP A 68 5.10 -2.23 27.14
N ILE A 69 6.36 -2.66 27.32
CA ILE A 69 7.22 -2.24 28.43
C ILE A 69 7.52 -0.73 28.36
N CYS A 70 7.89 -0.22 27.18
CA CYS A 70 8.15 1.21 27.00
C CYS A 70 6.91 2.07 27.32
N THR A 71 5.75 1.67 26.81
CA THR A 71 4.47 2.36 26.99
C THR A 71 4.05 2.34 28.46
N GLU A 72 4.13 1.19 29.12
CA GLU A 72 3.79 1.04 30.55
C GLU A 72 4.67 1.93 31.43
N LEU A 73 6.00 1.86 31.26
CA LEU A 73 6.94 2.70 32.02
C LEU A 73 6.70 4.20 31.77
N ALA A 74 6.52 4.59 30.50
CA ALA A 74 6.25 5.99 30.17
C ALA A 74 4.91 6.46 30.76
N HIS A 75 3.87 5.61 30.79
CA HIS A 75 2.60 5.93 31.47
C HIS A 75 2.79 6.13 32.96
N GLN A 76 3.47 5.21 33.65
CA GLN A 76 3.75 5.34 35.09
C GLN A 76 4.51 6.63 35.42
N ILE A 77 5.48 7.03 34.60
CA ILE A 77 6.22 8.28 34.77
C ILE A 77 5.33 9.50 34.48
N SER A 78 4.55 9.46 33.39
CA SER A 78 3.67 10.59 33.01
C SER A 78 2.51 10.82 33.99
N ALA A 79 2.05 9.76 34.64
CA ALA A 79 1.00 9.77 35.66
C ALA A 79 1.54 10.14 37.05
N GLY A 80 2.86 10.22 37.22
CA GLY A 80 3.51 10.52 38.50
C GLY A 80 3.59 9.33 39.46
N THR A 81 3.41 8.10 38.99
CA THR A 81 3.67 6.89 39.78
C THR A 81 5.18 6.66 39.98
N LEU A 82 5.97 6.98 38.95
CA LEU A 82 7.43 7.00 38.99
C LEU A 82 7.93 8.44 38.83
N HIS A 83 8.84 8.85 39.72
CA HIS A 83 9.30 10.23 39.84
C HIS A 83 10.73 10.39 39.30
N PRO A 84 11.11 11.59 38.84
CA PRO A 84 12.50 11.89 38.49
C PRO A 84 13.49 11.49 39.59
N GLY A 85 14.52 10.73 39.22
CA GLY A 85 15.54 10.21 40.14
C GLY A 85 15.29 8.79 40.65
N ASP A 86 14.08 8.24 40.50
CA ASP A 86 13.74 6.87 40.92
C ASP A 86 14.61 5.84 40.20
N GLU A 87 15.09 4.83 40.92
CA GLU A 87 15.78 3.68 40.33
C GLU A 87 14.77 2.61 39.90
N LEU A 88 14.91 2.14 38.66
CA LEU A 88 14.17 0.98 38.20
C LEU A 88 14.77 -0.32 38.75
N PRO A 89 13.96 -1.39 38.91
CA PRO A 89 14.45 -2.73 39.21
C PRO A 89 15.48 -3.22 38.17
N GLY A 90 16.26 -4.24 38.54
CA GLY A 90 17.31 -4.76 37.67
C GLY A 90 16.73 -5.40 36.39
N VAL A 91 17.48 -5.36 35.28
CA VAL A 91 17.03 -5.92 33.98
C VAL A 91 16.50 -7.36 34.08
N ARG A 92 17.16 -8.21 34.88
CA ARG A 92 16.75 -9.62 35.07
C ARG A 92 15.46 -9.76 35.88
N GLU A 93 15.26 -8.88 36.84
CA GLU A 93 14.06 -8.83 37.69
C GLU A 93 12.86 -8.34 36.88
N LEU A 94 13.03 -7.25 36.12
CA LEU A 94 12.02 -6.75 35.18
C LEU A 94 11.66 -7.79 34.11
N ALA A 95 12.64 -8.54 33.62
CA ALA A 95 12.40 -9.61 32.65
C ALA A 95 11.51 -10.72 33.24
N GLN A 96 11.73 -11.08 34.51
CA GLN A 96 10.88 -12.03 35.22
C GLN A 96 9.46 -11.47 35.45
N GLN A 97 9.35 -10.21 35.89
CA GLN A 97 8.08 -9.55 36.17
C GLN A 97 7.20 -9.41 34.93
N TRP A 98 7.77 -9.03 33.79
CA TRP A 98 7.03 -8.86 32.54
C TRP A 98 6.98 -10.13 31.67
N HIS A 99 7.46 -11.25 32.22
CA HIS A 99 7.54 -12.55 31.53
C HIS A 99 8.17 -12.43 30.13
N THR A 100 9.34 -11.79 30.06
CA THR A 100 10.10 -11.57 28.83
C THR A 100 11.60 -11.86 29.01
N THR A 101 12.42 -11.55 28.01
CA THR A 101 13.88 -11.74 28.06
C THR A 101 14.61 -10.47 28.52
N ALA A 102 15.81 -10.65 29.08
CA ALA A 102 16.67 -9.53 29.48
C ALA A 102 17.07 -8.62 28.31
N SER A 103 17.19 -9.17 27.09
CA SER A 103 17.48 -8.38 25.89
C SER A 103 16.29 -7.50 25.47
N THR A 104 15.05 -7.99 25.62
CA THR A 104 13.82 -7.20 25.40
C THR A 104 13.74 -6.02 26.37
N VAL A 105 14.01 -6.25 27.67
CA VAL A 105 14.03 -5.19 28.68
C VAL A 105 15.16 -4.19 28.41
N SER A 106 16.36 -4.68 28.09
CA SER A 106 17.52 -3.81 27.79
C SER A 106 17.26 -2.93 26.55
N ARG A 107 16.56 -3.47 25.55
CA ARG A 107 16.12 -2.72 24.37
C ARG A 107 15.11 -1.65 24.75
N ALA A 108 14.11 -1.97 25.56
CA ALA A 108 13.10 -1.02 26.02
C ALA A 108 13.73 0.14 26.83
N GLN A 109 14.62 -0.19 27.77
CA GLN A 109 15.35 0.81 28.56
C GLN A 109 16.20 1.74 27.69
N ARG A 110 16.87 1.19 26.67
CA ARG A 110 17.67 1.99 25.72
C ARG A 110 16.79 2.94 24.91
N GLN A 111 15.66 2.45 24.40
CA GLN A 111 14.73 3.29 23.63
C GLN A 111 14.16 4.45 24.48
N LEU A 112 13.79 4.18 25.73
CA LEU A 112 13.35 5.22 26.66
C LEU A 112 14.49 6.19 27.02
N ALA A 113 15.73 5.72 27.08
CA ALA A 113 16.89 6.58 27.31
C ALA A 113 17.19 7.49 26.12
N ASP A 114 17.12 6.95 24.90
CA ASP A 114 17.26 7.72 23.65
C ASP A 114 16.19 8.82 23.55
N ALA A 115 14.99 8.56 24.11
CA ALA A 115 13.90 9.54 24.21
C ALA A 115 14.03 10.51 25.40
N GLY A 116 15.07 10.39 26.22
CA GLY A 116 15.27 11.23 27.41
C GLY A 116 14.31 10.94 28.57
N VAL A 117 13.63 9.79 28.56
CA VAL A 117 12.74 9.33 29.63
C VAL A 117 13.54 8.68 30.76
N LEU A 118 14.60 7.93 30.41
CA LEU A 118 15.49 7.27 31.36
C LEU A 118 16.95 7.75 31.21
N GLU A 119 17.71 7.59 32.28
CA GLU A 119 19.16 7.74 32.31
C GLU A 119 19.79 6.36 32.54
N LEU A 120 20.70 5.98 31.64
CA LEU A 120 21.47 4.74 31.75
C LEU A 120 22.92 5.07 32.09
N ALA A 121 23.51 4.31 33.02
CA ALA A 121 24.91 4.41 33.39
C ALA A 121 25.53 3.03 33.55
N ASP A 122 26.81 2.90 33.19
CA ASP A 122 27.52 1.64 33.28
C ASP A 122 27.50 1.10 34.72
N ARG A 123 27.15 -0.19 34.85
CA ARG A 123 27.09 -0.93 36.12
C ARG A 123 26.14 -0.33 37.18
N ARG A 124 25.20 0.52 36.78
CA ARG A 124 24.14 1.07 37.66
C ARG A 124 22.76 0.68 37.14
N ARG A 125 21.75 0.76 38.01
CA ARG A 125 20.35 0.60 37.59
C ARG A 125 19.94 1.80 36.73
N ALA A 126 19.00 1.59 35.81
CA ALA A 126 18.38 2.67 35.06
C ALA A 126 17.63 3.61 36.03
N ARG A 127 17.70 4.91 35.78
CA ARG A 127 17.00 5.92 36.57
C ARG A 127 16.02 6.71 35.72
N VAL A 128 14.95 7.21 36.34
CA VAL A 128 14.03 8.15 35.71
C VAL A 128 14.73 9.50 35.56
N ALA A 129 14.79 10.04 34.33
CA ALA A 129 15.51 11.27 34.05
C ALA A 129 14.89 12.50 34.75
N SER A 130 15.70 13.55 34.95
CA SER A 130 15.23 14.78 35.62
C SER A 130 14.06 15.47 34.88
N GLY A 131 14.03 15.38 33.54
CA GLY A 131 12.95 15.89 32.68
C GLY A 131 11.91 14.85 32.25
N ALA A 132 11.87 13.69 32.92
CA ALA A 132 11.20 12.50 32.40
C ALA A 132 9.69 12.64 32.26
N ALA A 133 8.98 13.45 33.05
CA ALA A 133 7.53 13.62 32.90
C ALA A 133 7.15 14.23 31.54
N LEU A 134 7.88 15.26 31.10
CA LEU A 134 7.67 15.87 29.78
C LEU A 134 8.19 14.95 28.66
N ALA A 135 9.34 14.30 28.85
CA ALA A 135 9.88 13.34 27.89
C ALA A 135 8.97 12.12 27.72
N ALA A 136 8.39 11.60 28.80
CA ALA A 136 7.44 10.49 28.81
C ALA A 136 6.13 10.90 28.17
N ARG A 137 5.62 12.11 28.45
CA ARG A 137 4.47 12.66 27.72
C ARG A 137 4.77 12.78 26.22
N ARG A 138 5.95 13.23 25.82
CA ARG A 138 6.37 13.29 24.40
C ARG A 138 6.54 11.91 23.78
N PHE A 139 7.06 10.95 24.55
CA PHE A 139 7.26 9.55 24.16
C PHE A 139 5.93 8.81 23.99
N LEU A 140 4.96 9.07 24.88
CA LEU A 140 3.58 8.59 24.77
C LEU A 140 2.80 9.35 23.68
N GLN A 141 3.11 10.62 23.48
CA GLN A 141 2.67 11.42 22.33
C GLN A 141 3.38 11.02 21.02
N VAL A 142 4.22 9.97 21.03
CA VAL A 142 4.49 9.16 19.83
C VAL A 142 3.28 8.25 19.50
N ASP A 143 2.06 8.76 19.71
CA ASP A 143 1.08 8.83 18.62
C ASP A 143 1.59 9.86 17.59
N SER A 144 2.78 9.65 17.01
CA SER A 144 3.23 10.46 15.90
C SER A 144 2.16 10.32 14.83
N VAL A 145 1.49 11.43 14.51
CA VAL A 145 0.54 11.48 13.41
C VAL A 145 1.31 11.00 12.18
N LEU A 146 1.02 9.76 11.75
CA LEU A 146 1.69 9.18 10.60
C LEU A 146 1.31 10.05 9.40
N THR A 147 2.29 10.58 8.71
CA THR A 147 2.08 11.43 7.56
C THR A 147 2.20 10.61 6.28
N LEU A 148 1.15 10.62 5.47
CA LEU A 148 1.15 9.99 4.15
C LEU A 148 1.14 11.05 3.05
N ALA A 149 1.85 10.76 1.97
CA ALA A 149 1.76 11.47 0.71
C ALA A 149 1.40 10.49 -0.41
N GLY A 150 0.99 10.98 -1.58
CA GLY A 150 0.99 10.18 -2.79
C GLY A 150 -0.37 10.03 -3.44
N SER A 151 -0.71 8.82 -3.88
CA SER A 151 -1.94 8.58 -4.63
C SER A 151 -3.19 8.70 -3.77
N ASP A 152 -4.25 9.22 -4.40
CA ASP A 152 -5.59 9.30 -3.86
C ASP A 152 -6.36 7.98 -4.00
N ASP A 153 -7.26 7.71 -3.06
CA ASP A 153 -8.15 6.54 -3.02
C ASP A 153 -9.35 6.82 -2.09
N PRO A 154 -10.60 6.51 -2.48
CA PRO A 154 -11.77 6.71 -1.62
C PRO A 154 -11.72 5.97 -0.26
N ALA A 155 -11.16 4.76 -0.21
CA ALA A 155 -11.01 3.97 1.01
C ALA A 155 -9.96 4.55 1.98
N LEU A 156 -9.06 5.44 1.54
CA LEU A 156 -8.16 6.15 2.46
C LEU A 156 -8.93 7.03 3.45
N ASP A 157 -10.09 7.58 3.09
CA ASP A 157 -10.87 8.42 3.99
C ASP A 157 -11.45 7.61 5.15
N LEU A 158 -11.90 6.38 4.87
CA LEU A 158 -12.33 5.42 5.91
C LEU A 158 -11.18 5.07 6.85
N LEU A 159 -9.96 4.89 6.30
CA LEU A 159 -8.77 4.59 7.07
C LEU A 159 -8.34 5.77 7.96
N THR A 160 -8.34 6.99 7.42
CA THR A 160 -8.04 8.20 8.21
C THR A 160 -9.06 8.42 9.32
N GLY A 161 -10.36 8.21 9.03
CA GLY A 161 -11.42 8.33 10.03
C GLY A 161 -11.30 7.27 11.13
N ALA A 162 -10.85 6.06 10.80
CA ALA A 162 -10.64 4.99 11.80
C ALA A 162 -9.42 5.22 12.71
N LEU A 163 -8.50 6.10 12.31
CA LEU A 163 -7.26 6.40 13.06
C LEU A 163 -7.35 7.67 13.90
N ASP A 164 -8.44 8.42 13.78
CA ASP A 164 -8.81 9.56 14.65
C ASP A 164 -7.66 10.56 14.86
N GLY A 165 -7.21 11.17 13.75
CA GLY A 165 -6.12 12.16 13.78
C GLY A 165 -4.71 11.59 13.87
N ARG A 166 -4.53 10.27 14.09
CA ARG A 166 -3.21 9.59 14.08
C ARG A 166 -2.67 9.27 12.69
N LEU A 167 -3.44 9.61 11.64
CA LEU A 167 -3.03 9.54 10.25
C LEU A 167 -3.40 10.85 9.57
N ARG A 168 -2.44 11.49 8.90
CA ARG A 168 -2.66 12.71 8.14
C ARG A 168 -2.12 12.56 6.73
N ILE A 169 -2.95 12.87 5.74
CA ILE A 169 -2.52 12.93 4.35
C ILE A 169 -2.02 14.35 4.08
N VAL A 170 -0.74 14.48 3.75
CA VAL A 170 -0.05 15.75 3.50
C VAL A 170 -0.29 16.24 2.07
N THR A 171 -0.27 15.33 1.10
CA THR A 171 -0.53 15.62 -0.32
C THR A 171 -1.12 14.40 -1.03
N ARG A 172 -1.95 14.66 -2.05
CA ARG A 172 -2.63 13.66 -2.90
C ARG A 172 -2.19 13.75 -4.38
N GLU A 173 -0.91 14.02 -4.61
CA GLU A 173 -0.34 14.30 -5.95
C GLU A 173 0.17 13.08 -6.74
N GLY A 174 -0.21 11.85 -6.34
CA GLY A 174 0.15 10.63 -7.06
C GLY A 174 1.43 9.95 -6.56
N SER A 175 1.63 8.70 -6.99
CA SER A 175 2.60 7.78 -6.37
C SER A 175 4.06 8.27 -6.46
N VAL A 176 4.46 8.83 -7.59
CA VAL A 176 5.84 9.31 -7.79
C VAL A 176 6.15 10.51 -6.88
N ALA A 177 5.22 11.46 -6.81
CA ALA A 177 5.33 12.61 -5.91
C ALA A 177 5.36 12.16 -4.43
N GLY A 178 4.54 11.17 -4.07
CA GLY A 178 4.53 10.56 -2.73
C GLY A 178 5.87 9.95 -2.35
N LEU A 179 6.47 9.11 -3.20
CA LEU A 179 7.78 8.52 -2.93
C LEU A 179 8.90 9.57 -2.81
N ASN A 180 8.84 10.65 -3.59
CA ASN A 180 9.76 11.77 -3.46
C ASN A 180 9.60 12.52 -2.13
N ALA A 181 8.36 12.72 -1.66
CA ALA A 181 8.09 13.33 -0.36
C ALA A 181 8.71 12.51 0.79
N VAL A 182 8.60 11.18 0.74
CA VAL A 182 9.24 10.29 1.72
C VAL A 182 10.76 10.39 1.66
N ARG A 183 11.35 10.35 0.45
CA ARG A 183 12.81 10.50 0.27
C ARG A 183 13.34 11.80 0.87
N GLN A 184 12.56 12.88 0.79
CA GLN A 184 12.94 14.21 1.30
C GLN A 184 12.62 14.40 2.78
N GLY A 185 11.98 13.43 3.45
CA GLY A 185 11.56 13.55 4.85
C GLY A 185 10.34 14.45 5.07
N HIS A 186 9.57 14.74 4.01
CA HIS A 186 8.33 15.53 4.10
C HIS A 186 7.09 14.68 4.46
N ALA A 187 7.19 13.36 4.35
CA ALA A 187 6.16 12.40 4.75
C ALA A 187 6.81 11.10 5.26
N ASP A 188 6.11 10.38 6.13
CA ASP A 188 6.56 9.09 6.70
C ASP A 188 6.34 7.93 5.74
N GLY A 189 5.28 8.00 4.92
CA GLY A 189 4.94 6.98 3.94
C GLY A 189 4.30 7.54 2.67
N ALA A 190 4.33 6.74 1.60
CA ALA A 190 3.79 7.07 0.30
C ALA A 190 2.72 6.05 -0.11
N ALA A 191 1.47 6.48 -0.30
CA ALA A 191 0.44 5.67 -0.94
C ALA A 191 0.74 5.52 -2.44
N ILE A 192 0.91 4.29 -2.93
CA ILE A 192 1.43 3.99 -4.27
C ILE A 192 0.70 2.83 -4.95
N HIS A 193 0.65 2.88 -6.28
CA HIS A 193 0.11 1.84 -7.17
C HIS A 193 0.80 1.89 -8.56
N LEU A 194 2.13 1.79 -8.56
CA LEU A 194 2.93 1.88 -9.77
C LEU A 194 3.21 0.49 -10.35
N LEU A 195 2.73 0.25 -11.56
CA LEU A 195 2.97 -1.00 -12.29
C LEU A 195 4.31 -0.96 -13.03
N HIS A 196 5.25 -1.83 -12.65
CA HIS A 196 6.52 -1.95 -13.34
C HIS A 196 6.34 -2.69 -14.68
N HIS A 197 7.26 -2.52 -15.62
CA HIS A 197 7.19 -3.22 -16.91
C HIS A 197 7.25 -4.76 -16.75
N THR A 198 7.83 -5.25 -15.64
CA THR A 198 7.84 -6.68 -15.28
C THR A 198 6.49 -7.22 -14.82
N GLY A 199 5.48 -6.36 -14.63
CA GLY A 199 4.16 -6.74 -14.10
C GLY A 199 4.08 -6.72 -12.57
N VAL A 200 5.17 -6.38 -11.87
CA VAL A 200 5.19 -6.27 -10.40
C VAL A 200 4.78 -4.85 -9.99
N TYR A 201 3.82 -4.73 -9.08
CA TYR A 201 3.43 -3.45 -8.48
C TYR A 201 4.42 -3.02 -7.40
N ASN A 202 4.61 -1.69 -7.30
CA ASN A 202 5.15 -0.94 -6.16
C ASN A 202 6.60 -1.24 -5.74
N ALA A 203 6.96 -2.50 -5.49
CA ALA A 203 8.26 -2.91 -4.97
C ALA A 203 9.46 -2.40 -5.79
N PRO A 204 9.49 -2.49 -7.13
CA PRO A 204 10.60 -1.95 -7.92
C PRO A 204 10.79 -0.44 -7.74
N PHE A 205 9.68 0.31 -7.67
CA PHE A 205 9.70 1.76 -7.50
C PHE A 205 10.11 2.18 -6.10
N ALA A 206 9.54 1.56 -5.06
CA ALA A 206 9.92 1.81 -3.68
C ALA A 206 11.40 1.47 -3.44
N LEU A 207 11.90 0.37 -4.03
CA LEU A 207 13.30 -0.03 -3.90
C LEU A 207 14.26 0.95 -4.60
N GLY A 208 13.92 1.41 -5.81
CA GLY A 208 14.70 2.42 -6.52
C GLY A 208 14.65 3.80 -5.84
N MET A 209 13.44 4.22 -5.45
CA MET A 209 13.18 5.57 -4.92
C MET A 209 13.43 5.71 -3.44
N LEU A 210 13.52 4.66 -2.63
CA LEU A 210 13.83 4.75 -1.20
C LEU A 210 15.12 3.99 -0.83
N ARG A 211 16.00 3.80 -1.82
CA ARG A 211 17.31 3.16 -1.63
C ARG A 211 18.08 3.84 -0.49
N GLY A 212 18.65 3.02 0.40
CA GLY A 212 19.41 3.49 1.56
C GLY A 212 18.55 3.81 2.79
N LEU A 213 17.22 3.76 2.69
CA LEU A 213 16.30 4.04 3.79
C LEU A 213 15.65 2.78 4.37
N GLU A 214 16.21 1.60 4.10
CA GLU A 214 15.63 0.29 4.43
C GLU A 214 14.12 0.20 4.09
N PRO A 215 13.75 0.24 2.80
CA PRO A 215 12.36 0.40 2.42
C PRO A 215 11.49 -0.81 2.76
N HIS A 216 10.25 -0.51 3.17
CA HIS A 216 9.20 -1.49 3.43
C HIS A 216 7.93 -1.12 2.64
N LEU A 217 7.12 -2.13 2.33
CA LEU A 217 5.76 -1.96 1.85
C LEU A 217 4.78 -2.45 2.92
N ILE A 218 3.72 -1.68 3.16
CA ILE A 218 2.52 -2.13 3.88
C ILE A 218 1.40 -2.26 2.85
N HIS A 219 0.87 -3.46 2.67
CA HIS A 219 -0.25 -3.66 1.74
C HIS A 219 -1.53 -3.07 2.32
N LEU A 220 -2.17 -2.15 1.58
CA LEU A 220 -3.45 -1.58 1.99
C LEU A 220 -4.59 -2.48 1.52
N TRP A 221 -4.73 -2.64 0.21
CA TRP A 221 -5.77 -3.45 -0.43
C TRP A 221 -5.45 -3.64 -1.90
N ARG A 222 -6.17 -4.56 -2.55
CA ARG A 222 -6.32 -4.55 -4.00
C ARG A 222 -7.61 -3.84 -4.36
N ARG A 223 -7.58 -3.10 -5.47
CA ARG A 223 -8.76 -2.41 -5.99
C ARG A 223 -8.92 -2.63 -7.49
N GLU A 224 -10.15 -2.59 -7.94
CA GLU A 224 -10.48 -2.81 -9.34
C GLU A 224 -10.48 -1.50 -10.13
N GLN A 225 -9.69 -1.47 -11.20
CA GLN A 225 -9.63 -0.40 -12.19
C GLN A 225 -10.47 -0.76 -13.41
N GLY A 226 -11.17 0.22 -13.95
CA GLY A 226 -12.07 0.01 -15.08
C GLY A 226 -12.60 1.31 -15.65
N LEU A 227 -13.37 1.17 -16.73
CA LEU A 227 -14.01 2.29 -17.40
C LEU A 227 -15.33 2.58 -16.70
N ILE A 228 -15.46 3.82 -16.23
CA ILE A 228 -16.70 4.38 -15.70
C ILE A 228 -17.46 4.94 -16.90
N VAL A 229 -18.71 4.50 -17.09
CA VAL A 229 -19.57 4.95 -18.20
C VAL A 229 -20.97 5.29 -17.68
N PRO A 230 -21.77 6.08 -18.43
CA PRO A 230 -23.11 6.41 -18.00
C PRO A 230 -23.99 5.16 -17.83
N PRO A 231 -25.04 5.22 -16.99
CA PRO A 231 -25.96 4.10 -16.80
C PRO A 231 -26.54 3.61 -18.14
N GLY A 232 -26.60 2.30 -18.32
CA GLY A 232 -27.03 1.65 -19.55
C GLY A 232 -26.04 1.74 -20.71
N ASN A 233 -24.85 2.33 -20.50
CA ASN A 233 -23.75 2.41 -21.45
C ASN A 233 -24.20 2.78 -22.89
N PRO A 234 -24.76 3.98 -23.10
CA PRO A 234 -25.38 4.38 -24.38
C PRO A 234 -24.39 4.40 -25.55
N ARG A 235 -23.10 4.51 -25.24
CA ARG A 235 -22.00 4.54 -26.19
C ARG A 235 -21.45 3.14 -26.53
N ARG A 236 -22.00 2.08 -25.92
CA ARG A 236 -21.63 0.67 -26.08
C ARG A 236 -20.13 0.44 -25.93
N ILE A 237 -19.52 1.12 -24.97
CA ILE A 237 -18.10 0.98 -24.67
C ILE A 237 -17.90 -0.39 -24.04
N THR A 238 -16.93 -1.15 -24.53
CA THR A 238 -16.62 -2.51 -24.04
C THR A 238 -15.18 -2.61 -23.57
N GLY A 239 -14.32 -1.69 -23.99
CA GLY A 239 -12.92 -1.67 -23.59
C GLY A 239 -12.17 -0.45 -24.09
N ILE A 240 -10.83 -0.56 -24.08
CA ILE A 240 -9.90 0.53 -24.38
C ILE A 240 -9.95 0.96 -25.85
N ALA A 241 -10.20 0.02 -26.76
CA ALA A 241 -10.33 0.28 -28.21
C ALA A 241 -11.43 1.29 -28.55
N ASP A 242 -12.48 1.36 -27.72
CA ASP A 242 -13.63 2.22 -27.97
C ASP A 242 -13.36 3.69 -27.56
N LEU A 243 -12.21 4.00 -26.96
CA LEU A 243 -11.95 5.31 -26.32
C LEU A 243 -11.44 6.38 -27.28
N ALA A 244 -10.75 6.02 -28.35
CA ALA A 244 -10.01 6.96 -29.21
C ALA A 244 -10.90 8.07 -29.84
N GLU A 245 -12.17 7.74 -30.12
CA GLU A 245 -13.11 8.68 -30.75
C GLU A 245 -14.03 9.39 -29.74
N ARG A 246 -13.81 9.22 -28.43
CA ARG A 246 -14.75 9.63 -27.38
C ARG A 246 -14.16 10.70 -26.48
N ARG A 247 -15.04 11.41 -25.75
CA ARG A 247 -14.62 12.35 -24.72
C ARG A 247 -14.31 11.55 -23.47
N ILE A 248 -13.07 11.55 -23.03
CA ILE A 248 -12.55 10.77 -21.92
C ILE A 248 -12.06 11.70 -20.83
N ALA A 249 -12.56 11.53 -19.60
CA ALA A 249 -11.91 12.11 -18.44
C ALA A 249 -10.69 11.24 -18.06
N SER A 250 -9.52 11.86 -17.97
CA SER A 250 -8.27 11.17 -17.62
C SER A 250 -7.64 11.76 -16.36
N ARG A 251 -6.88 10.96 -15.62
CA ARG A 251 -6.10 11.47 -14.47
C ARG A 251 -4.86 12.21 -14.97
N ARG A 252 -4.36 13.15 -14.16
CA ARG A 252 -3.11 13.88 -14.46
C ARG A 252 -1.91 12.92 -14.69
N PRO A 253 -0.94 13.30 -15.53
CA PRO A 253 0.34 12.62 -15.65
C PRO A 253 1.02 12.38 -14.29
N GLY A 254 1.69 11.23 -14.16
CA GLY A 254 2.37 10.83 -12.91
C GLY A 254 1.48 10.07 -11.90
N THR A 255 0.17 9.95 -12.16
CA THR A 255 -0.72 9.06 -11.41
C THR A 255 -0.63 7.62 -11.95
N GLY A 256 -0.77 6.61 -11.08
CA GLY A 256 -0.73 5.21 -11.52
C GLY A 256 -1.86 4.85 -12.50
N THR A 257 -3.03 5.47 -12.36
CA THR A 257 -4.16 5.30 -13.29
C THR A 257 -3.85 5.87 -14.67
N ARG A 258 -3.16 7.01 -14.76
CA ARG A 258 -2.72 7.55 -16.07
C ARG A 258 -1.68 6.63 -16.72
N ILE A 259 -0.71 6.12 -15.94
CA ILE A 259 0.26 5.14 -16.43
C ILE A 259 -0.43 3.87 -16.96
N LEU A 260 -1.47 3.38 -16.26
CA LEU A 260 -2.27 2.25 -16.70
C LEU A 260 -3.01 2.55 -18.01
N LEU A 261 -3.68 3.70 -18.09
CA LEU A 261 -4.41 4.13 -19.29
C LEU A 261 -3.49 4.20 -20.50
N ASP A 262 -2.35 4.88 -20.37
CA ASP A 262 -1.39 5.07 -21.45
C ASP A 262 -0.85 3.72 -21.93
N ARG A 263 -0.52 2.81 -21.00
CA ARG A 263 -0.06 1.46 -21.34
C ARG A 263 -1.12 0.67 -22.11
N LEU A 264 -2.38 0.76 -21.68
CA LEU A 264 -3.47 0.04 -22.33
C LEU A 264 -3.77 0.59 -23.73
N LEU A 265 -3.76 1.91 -23.91
CA LEU A 265 -3.94 2.55 -25.21
C LEU A 265 -2.82 2.18 -26.17
N LEU A 266 -1.56 2.26 -25.72
CA LEU A 266 -0.41 1.89 -26.54
C LEU A 266 -0.43 0.41 -26.93
N ALA A 267 -0.85 -0.48 -26.03
CA ALA A 267 -1.00 -1.91 -26.32
C ALA A 267 -2.06 -2.17 -27.41
N ASP A 268 -3.04 -1.27 -27.53
CA ASP A 268 -4.12 -1.32 -28.51
C ASP A 268 -3.82 -0.48 -29.77
N GLY A 269 -2.63 0.14 -29.86
CA GLY A 269 -2.20 0.93 -31.01
C GLY A 269 -2.73 2.37 -31.03
N HIS A 270 -3.25 2.88 -29.91
CA HIS A 270 -3.74 4.24 -29.77
C HIS A 270 -2.70 5.17 -29.12
N ASP A 271 -2.64 6.41 -29.60
CA ASP A 271 -1.83 7.48 -29.00
C ASP A 271 -2.51 8.02 -27.73
N PRO A 272 -1.89 7.88 -26.54
CA PRO A 272 -2.47 8.40 -25.29
C PRO A 272 -2.67 9.92 -25.28
N ASP A 273 -1.82 10.67 -25.99
CA ASP A 273 -1.93 12.12 -26.08
C ASP A 273 -3.00 12.59 -27.08
N GLY A 274 -3.54 11.65 -27.88
CA GLY A 274 -4.66 11.87 -28.79
C GLY A 274 -6.04 11.86 -28.12
N LEU A 275 -6.14 11.47 -26.84
CA LEU A 275 -7.41 11.44 -26.12
C LEU A 275 -8.02 12.85 -25.96
N ARG A 276 -9.33 12.94 -26.21
CA ARG A 276 -10.09 14.19 -26.03
C ARG A 276 -10.71 14.22 -24.64
N GLY A 277 -10.66 15.35 -23.94
CA GLY A 277 -11.40 15.55 -22.69
C GLY A 277 -10.55 16.15 -21.58
N PRO A 278 -11.16 16.42 -20.41
CA PRO A 278 -10.49 17.07 -19.29
C PRO A 278 -9.52 16.11 -18.57
N GLN A 279 -8.45 16.69 -18.04
CA GLN A 279 -7.60 16.04 -17.04
C GLN A 279 -8.07 16.43 -15.64
N VAL A 280 -8.27 15.43 -14.78
CA VAL A 280 -8.84 15.59 -13.44
C VAL A 280 -7.93 14.99 -12.36
N ASN A 281 -8.16 15.40 -11.11
CA ASN A 281 -7.29 15.12 -9.98
C ASN A 281 -7.68 13.88 -9.20
N THR A 282 -8.96 13.54 -9.12
CA THR A 282 -9.48 12.45 -8.27
C THR A 282 -10.30 11.45 -9.07
N HIS A 283 -10.55 10.27 -8.50
CA HIS A 283 -11.46 9.30 -9.11
C HIS A 283 -12.92 9.78 -9.10
N LEU A 284 -13.31 10.51 -8.05
CA LEU A 284 -14.65 11.10 -7.96
C LEU A 284 -14.87 12.16 -9.04
N GLU A 285 -13.86 12.98 -9.36
CA GLU A 285 -13.96 13.95 -10.47
C GLU A 285 -14.14 13.26 -11.84
N VAL A 286 -13.52 12.08 -12.06
CA VAL A 286 -13.76 11.27 -13.26
C VAL A 286 -15.23 10.84 -13.30
N ALA A 287 -15.72 10.23 -12.22
CA ALA A 287 -17.08 9.73 -12.13
C ALA A 287 -18.11 10.86 -12.28
N LEU A 288 -17.87 12.02 -11.66
CA LEU A 288 -18.73 13.19 -11.79
C LEU A 288 -18.81 13.69 -13.23
N ALA A 289 -17.67 13.76 -13.94
CA ALA A 289 -17.66 14.20 -15.34
C ALA A 289 -18.45 13.26 -16.27
N VAL A 290 -18.47 11.96 -15.96
CA VAL A 290 -19.31 10.96 -16.65
C VAL A 290 -20.78 11.16 -16.28
N ALA A 291 -21.09 11.29 -14.99
CA ALA A 291 -22.45 11.48 -14.49
C ALA A 291 -23.12 12.74 -15.06
N THR A 292 -22.36 13.82 -15.24
CA THR A 292 -22.86 15.08 -15.84
C THR A 292 -22.95 15.04 -17.37
N GLY A 293 -22.51 13.97 -18.02
CA GLY A 293 -22.45 13.87 -19.49
C GLY A 293 -21.39 14.77 -20.15
N THR A 294 -20.51 15.37 -19.36
CA THR A 294 -19.39 16.19 -19.85
C THR A 294 -18.42 15.34 -20.66
N VAL A 295 -18.24 14.08 -20.27
CA VAL A 295 -17.47 13.06 -20.99
C VAL A 295 -18.33 11.82 -21.25
N ASP A 296 -17.88 10.99 -22.18
CA ASP A 296 -18.54 9.72 -22.53
C ASP A 296 -18.05 8.56 -21.65
N ALA A 297 -16.81 8.63 -21.14
CA ALA A 297 -16.24 7.66 -20.21
C ALA A 297 -15.04 8.24 -19.46
N GLY A 298 -14.51 7.49 -18.49
CA GLY A 298 -13.21 7.76 -17.90
C GLY A 298 -12.66 6.57 -17.14
N LEU A 299 -11.34 6.49 -16.98
CA LEU A 299 -10.70 5.42 -16.23
C LEU A 299 -10.66 5.75 -14.73
N GLY A 300 -11.16 4.83 -13.89
CA GLY A 300 -11.15 5.01 -12.44
C GLY A 300 -11.36 3.72 -11.65
N VAL A 301 -11.50 3.87 -10.33
CA VAL A 301 -11.79 2.76 -9.42
C VAL A 301 -13.29 2.46 -9.40
N ARG A 302 -13.67 1.19 -9.22
CA ARG A 302 -15.08 0.78 -9.16
C ARG A 302 -15.89 1.59 -8.15
N SER A 303 -15.35 1.84 -6.96
CA SER A 303 -16.10 2.52 -5.91
C SER A 303 -16.57 3.92 -6.30
N ALA A 304 -15.82 4.64 -7.13
CA ALA A 304 -16.23 5.95 -7.61
C ALA A 304 -17.43 5.86 -8.57
N ALA A 305 -17.57 4.76 -9.32
CA ALA A 305 -18.76 4.50 -10.12
C ALA A 305 -19.95 4.09 -9.24
N THR A 306 -19.71 3.23 -8.24
CA THR A 306 -20.73 2.78 -7.28
C THR A 306 -21.36 3.95 -6.51
N ASP A 307 -20.55 4.92 -6.06
CA ASP A 307 -21.04 6.09 -5.31
C ASP A 307 -22.02 6.97 -6.11
N LEU A 308 -22.00 6.89 -7.44
CA LEU A 308 -22.84 7.70 -8.35
C LEU A 308 -23.80 6.85 -9.20
N ASP A 309 -24.01 5.57 -8.85
CA ASP A 309 -24.85 4.61 -9.57
C ASP A 309 -24.51 4.52 -11.08
N LEU A 310 -23.23 4.62 -11.43
CA LEU A 310 -22.73 4.54 -12.80
C LEU A 310 -22.39 3.09 -13.19
N GLU A 311 -22.40 2.82 -14.49
CA GLU A 311 -21.96 1.53 -15.01
C GLU A 311 -20.43 1.44 -14.97
N PHE A 312 -19.91 0.24 -14.73
CA PHE A 312 -18.47 0.00 -14.62
C PHE A 312 -18.04 -1.21 -15.44
N ILE A 313 -17.08 -1.00 -16.35
CA ILE A 313 -16.49 -2.03 -17.20
C ILE A 313 -15.12 -2.40 -16.61
N PRO A 314 -14.97 -3.60 -16.02
CA PRO A 314 -13.74 -3.98 -15.34
C PRO A 314 -12.60 -4.22 -16.33
N LEU A 315 -11.40 -3.77 -15.96
CA LEU A 315 -10.20 -3.98 -16.77
C LEU A 315 -9.14 -4.78 -16.03
N THR A 316 -8.85 -4.42 -14.77
CA THR A 316 -7.79 -5.09 -14.02
C THR A 316 -7.89 -4.83 -12.52
N TRP A 317 -7.17 -5.63 -11.75
CA TRP A 317 -6.93 -5.42 -10.33
C TRP A 317 -5.52 -4.87 -10.11
N GLU A 318 -5.38 -3.87 -9.24
CA GLU A 318 -4.09 -3.30 -8.86
C GLU A 318 -3.83 -3.39 -7.36
N ASP A 319 -2.56 -3.57 -6.98
CA ASP A 319 -2.11 -3.50 -5.60
C ASP A 319 -1.92 -2.04 -5.19
N PHE A 320 -2.54 -1.65 -4.08
CA PHE A 320 -2.38 -0.36 -3.46
C PHE A 320 -1.63 -0.53 -2.13
N ASP A 321 -0.44 0.07 -2.04
CA ASP A 321 0.47 -0.12 -0.92
C ASP A 321 0.91 1.22 -0.32
N ILE A 322 1.46 1.19 0.89
CA ILE A 322 2.28 2.28 1.44
C ILE A 322 3.74 1.89 1.35
N GLY A 323 4.54 2.68 0.62
CA GLY A 323 6.00 2.60 0.66
C GLY A 323 6.56 3.55 1.73
N LEU A 324 7.36 3.02 2.66
CA LEU A 324 7.95 3.80 3.75
C LEU A 324 9.40 3.41 4.04
N ALA A 325 10.12 4.30 4.72
CA ALA A 325 11.44 4.03 5.25
C ALA A 325 11.38 3.17 6.52
N GLY A 326 12.46 2.44 6.83
CA GLY A 326 12.50 1.53 7.98
C GLY A 326 12.19 2.19 9.32
N HIS A 327 12.63 3.45 9.51
CA HIS A 327 12.36 4.21 10.74
C HIS A 327 10.87 4.55 10.93
N ALA A 328 10.06 4.56 9.86
CA ALA A 328 8.64 4.86 9.90
C ALA A 328 7.77 3.62 10.18
N LEU A 329 8.36 2.42 10.27
CA LEU A 329 7.62 1.19 10.49
C LEU A 329 7.02 1.11 11.90
N ASP A 330 7.77 1.52 12.91
CA ASP A 330 7.28 1.56 14.30
C ASP A 330 6.15 2.61 14.47
N PRO A 331 6.28 3.84 13.94
CA PRO A 331 5.18 4.79 13.81
C PRO A 331 3.96 4.26 13.06
N ALA A 332 4.11 3.35 12.10
CA ALA A 332 2.99 2.81 11.32
C ALA A 332 2.19 1.70 12.04
N ALA A 333 2.52 1.36 13.30
CA ALA A 333 1.90 0.24 13.99
C ALA A 333 0.38 0.38 14.19
N HIS A 334 -0.13 1.58 14.51
CA HIS A 334 -1.57 1.82 14.65
C HIS A 334 -2.31 1.67 13.33
N LEU A 335 -1.70 2.12 12.23
CA LEU A 335 -2.20 1.93 10.87
C LEU A 335 -2.33 0.44 10.54
N ILE A 336 -1.26 -0.34 10.77
CA ILE A 336 -1.25 -1.79 10.53
C ILE A 336 -2.30 -2.50 11.38
N ALA A 337 -2.43 -2.13 12.66
CA ALA A 337 -3.43 -2.69 13.54
C ALA A 337 -4.85 -2.37 13.04
N ALA A 338 -5.11 -1.15 12.56
CA ALA A 338 -6.40 -0.76 12.00
C ALA A 338 -6.75 -1.56 10.73
N LEU A 339 -5.80 -1.74 9.81
CA LEU A 339 -5.98 -2.52 8.57
C LEU A 339 -6.34 -3.99 8.81
N ARG A 340 -5.98 -4.53 9.98
CA ARG A 340 -6.31 -5.91 10.38
C ARG A 340 -7.66 -6.04 11.08
N LYS A 341 -8.32 -4.93 11.44
CA LYS A 341 -9.64 -4.98 12.09
C LYS A 341 -10.73 -5.42 11.09
N PRO A 342 -11.50 -6.47 11.39
CA PRO A 342 -12.58 -6.92 10.51
C PRO A 342 -13.60 -5.82 10.20
N THR A 343 -13.93 -4.98 11.18
CA THR A 343 -14.88 -3.88 11.02
C THR A 343 -14.44 -2.85 9.98
N LEU A 344 -13.15 -2.52 9.90
CA LEU A 344 -12.64 -1.60 8.89
C LEU A 344 -12.61 -2.28 7.51
N ARG A 345 -12.14 -3.54 7.45
CA ARG A 345 -12.11 -4.33 6.21
C ARG A 345 -13.50 -4.45 5.58
N SER A 346 -14.53 -4.78 6.37
CA SER A 346 -15.91 -4.84 5.90
C SER A 346 -16.41 -3.50 5.34
N ARG A 347 -16.07 -2.38 5.99
CA ARG A 347 -16.45 -1.04 5.50
C ARG A 347 -15.76 -0.69 4.18
N ILE A 348 -14.49 -1.05 4.01
CA ILE A 348 -13.75 -0.83 2.76
C ILE A 348 -14.32 -1.71 1.65
N SER A 349 -14.53 -3.00 1.90
CA SER A 349 -15.13 -3.91 0.90
C SER A 349 -16.55 -3.50 0.50
N ALA A 350 -17.31 -2.87 1.40
CA ALA A 350 -18.65 -2.35 1.10
C ALA A 350 -18.66 -1.18 0.11
N LEU A 351 -17.53 -0.49 -0.13
CA LEU A 351 -17.41 0.50 -1.20
C LEU A 351 -17.47 -0.11 -2.60
N GLY A 352 -17.30 -1.43 -2.73
CA GLY A 352 -17.29 -2.14 -4.00
C GLY A 352 -15.94 -2.13 -4.71
N GLY A 353 -15.52 -3.29 -5.23
CA GLY A 353 -14.27 -3.43 -5.99
C GLY A 353 -12.99 -3.37 -5.17
N TYR A 354 -13.04 -3.75 -3.89
CA TYR A 354 -11.88 -3.87 -3.00
C TYR A 354 -11.71 -5.29 -2.46
N ASP A 355 -10.47 -5.77 -2.45
CA ASP A 355 -10.04 -6.98 -1.74
C ASP A 355 -9.07 -6.60 -0.61
N THR A 356 -9.48 -6.91 0.62
CA THR A 356 -8.77 -6.57 1.87
C THR A 356 -8.16 -7.79 2.56
N SER A 357 -8.11 -8.94 1.88
CA SER A 357 -7.61 -10.20 2.44
C SER A 357 -6.19 -10.06 3.02
N ARG A 358 -5.34 -9.33 2.31
CA ARG A 358 -3.92 -9.09 2.61
C ARG A 358 -3.65 -7.79 3.38
N SER A 359 -4.68 -7.02 3.76
CA SER A 359 -4.51 -5.69 4.37
C SER A 359 -3.65 -5.74 5.64
N GLY A 360 -2.60 -4.92 5.70
CA GLY A 360 -1.65 -4.89 6.83
C GLY A 360 -0.56 -5.96 6.78
N GLU A 361 -0.41 -6.67 5.66
CA GLU A 361 0.82 -7.42 5.35
C GLU A 361 2.00 -6.46 5.16
N ILE A 362 3.18 -6.86 5.64
CA ILE A 362 4.40 -6.04 5.59
C ILE A 362 5.44 -6.80 4.79
N THR A 363 6.05 -6.15 3.80
CA THR A 363 7.14 -6.69 3.01
C THR A 363 8.38 -5.82 3.20
N LYS A 364 9.46 -6.37 3.77
CA LYS A 364 10.78 -5.72 3.77
C LYS A 364 11.38 -5.87 2.36
N LEU A 365 11.74 -4.76 1.73
CA LEU A 365 12.39 -4.81 0.42
C LEU A 365 13.89 -5.04 0.59
N PRO A 366 14.52 -5.88 -0.25
CA PRO A 366 15.95 -6.17 -0.14
C PRO A 366 16.79 -4.92 -0.42
N ALA A 367 17.99 -4.81 0.16
CA ALA A 367 18.85 -3.64 0.02
C ALA A 367 19.35 -3.39 -1.42
N THR A 368 19.26 -4.40 -2.30
CA THR A 368 19.68 -4.33 -3.70
C THR A 368 18.56 -4.76 -4.62
N ASP A 369 18.39 -4.04 -5.73
CA ASP A 369 17.46 -4.39 -6.80
C ASP A 369 17.90 -5.69 -7.50
N PRO A 370 17.15 -6.80 -7.34
CA PRO A 370 17.50 -8.07 -7.98
C PRO A 370 17.38 -8.01 -9.50
N THR A 371 16.78 -6.96 -10.08
CA THR A 371 16.64 -6.79 -11.53
C THR A 371 17.85 -6.13 -12.19
N ASN A 372 18.77 -5.56 -11.40
CA ASN A 372 19.94 -4.83 -11.90
C ASN A 372 21.24 -5.65 -11.81
N GLY A 373 21.15 -6.93 -12.19
CA GLY A 373 22.28 -7.85 -12.28
C GLY A 373 23.22 -7.47 -13.43
N HIS A 374 24.25 -6.67 -13.11
CA HIS A 374 25.59 -6.68 -13.70
C HIS A 374 25.71 -7.06 -15.19
N VAL A 375 25.71 -6.05 -16.08
CA VAL A 375 26.32 -6.22 -17.41
C VAL A 375 27.85 -6.19 -17.18
N PRO A 376 28.60 -7.28 -17.44
CA PRO A 376 30.05 -7.22 -17.35
C PRO A 376 30.54 -6.21 -18.39
N GLY A 377 31.29 -5.21 -17.91
CA GLY A 377 31.81 -4.13 -18.74
C GLY A 377 32.53 -4.68 -19.96
N ARG A 378 32.10 -4.25 -21.16
CA ARG A 378 32.86 -4.48 -22.39
C ARG A 378 34.23 -3.83 -22.20
N GLY A 379 35.24 -4.66 -22.01
CA GLY A 379 36.63 -4.23 -21.94
C GLY A 379 36.98 -3.36 -23.16
N HIS A 380 37.47 -2.16 -22.88
CA HIS A 380 38.18 -1.36 -23.85
C HIS A 380 39.38 -2.17 -24.36
N ARG A 381 39.28 -2.68 -25.59
CA ARG A 381 40.49 -3.01 -26.36
C ARG A 381 41.18 -1.69 -26.68
N ARG A 382 42.30 -1.45 -25.99
CA ARG A 382 43.34 -0.53 -26.46
C ARG A 382 43.82 -1.05 -27.82
N GLN A 383 43.64 -0.27 -28.88
CA GLN A 383 44.49 -0.36 -30.05
C GLN A 383 45.75 0.44 -29.74
N ALA A 384 46.89 -0.22 -29.79
CA ALA A 384 48.21 0.37 -29.94
C ALA A 384 49.09 -0.68 -30.62
N GLY A 385 49.70 -0.30 -31.76
CA GLY A 385 50.66 -1.12 -32.51
C GLY A 385 50.07 -1.77 -33.74
#